data_AF-A0A5R2MWB6-F1
#
_entry.id   AF-A0A5R2MWB6-F1
#
_cell.length_a   1.000
_cell.length_b   1.000
_cell.length_c   1.000
_cell.angle_alpha   90.00
_cell.angle_beta   90.00
_cell.angle_gamma   90.00
#
_symmetry.space_group_name_H-M   'P 1'
#
loop_
_entity.id
_entity.type
_entity.pdbx_description
1 polymer ?
#
loop_
_entity_poly.entity_id
_entity_poly.type
_entity_poly.pdbx_seq_one_letter_code
_entity_poly.pdbx_strand_id
1 'polypeptide(L)'
;SGSPHYLALAATLALMVGLIVMLSGVFRLGWIADLLSVPVTTGFLAGIAVHIIVSQLPGLLGLPAESGETVQRIGEIASSLHLTNPWSLTLGLGVFAIVLFSELI
;
A
#
# COMPACT_ATOMS: atom_id res chain seq x y z
N SER A 1 -4.31 3.10 -18.24
CA SER A 1 -4.75 3.32 -16.84
C SER A 1 -4.51 4.76 -16.39
N GLY A 2 -5.02 5.73 -17.15
CA GLY A 2 -4.84 7.16 -16.89
C GLY A 2 -5.81 7.99 -17.71
N SER A 3 -7.10 7.64 -17.66
CA SER A 3 -8.10 8.49 -18.30
C SER A 3 -8.15 9.83 -17.55
N PRO A 4 -8.41 10.97 -18.24
CA PRO A 4 -8.52 12.27 -17.59
C PRO A 4 -9.50 12.27 -16.40
N HIS A 5 -10.50 11.38 -16.45
CA HIS A 5 -11.46 11.18 -15.39
C HIS A 5 -10.86 10.58 -14.11
N TYR A 6 -9.90 9.64 -14.21
CA TYR A 6 -9.23 9.05 -13.04
C TYR A 6 -8.47 10.11 -12.23
N LEU A 7 -7.71 10.97 -12.91
CA LEU A 7 -6.99 12.08 -12.27
C LEU A 7 -7.95 13.05 -11.59
N ALA A 8 -9.04 13.40 -12.27
CA ALA A 8 -10.06 14.28 -11.71
C ALA A 8 -10.70 13.68 -10.44
N LEU A 9 -11.06 12.39 -10.46
CA LEU A 9 -11.63 11.67 -9.31
C LEU A 9 -10.65 11.56 -8.14
N ALA A 10 -9.39 11.21 -8.39
CA ALA A 10 -8.37 11.13 -7.36
C ALA A 10 -8.12 12.50 -6.70
N ALA A 11 -8.06 13.57 -7.50
CA ALA A 11 -7.91 14.94 -7.00
C ALA A 11 -9.12 15.39 -6.17
N THR A 12 -10.35 15.10 -6.62
CA THR A 12 -11.56 15.43 -5.85
C THR A 12 -11.62 14.64 -4.54
N LEU A 13 -11.26 13.36 -4.55
CA LEU A 13 -11.18 12.55 -3.34
C LEU A 13 -10.18 13.13 -2.34
N ALA A 14 -8.98 13.49 -2.80
CA ALA A 14 -7.95 14.10 -1.97
C ALA A 14 -8.43 15.42 -1.33
N LEU A 15 -9.11 16.28 -2.11
CA LEU A 15 -9.69 17.53 -1.60
C LEU A 15 -10.81 17.29 -0.59
N MET A 16 -11.68 16.30 -0.82
CA MET A 16 -12.75 15.94 0.12
C MET A 16 -12.17 15.44 1.45
N VAL A 17 -11.18 14.54 1.42
CA VAL A 17 -10.51 14.05 2.63
C VAL A 17 -9.83 15.20 3.38
N GLY A 18 -9.10 16.06 2.68
CA GLY A 18 -8.45 17.23 3.27
C GLY A 18 -9.45 18.19 3.91
N LEU A 19 -10.59 18.44 3.25
CA LEU A 19 -11.66 19.28 3.80
C LEU A 19 -12.27 18.68 5.06
N ILE A 20 -12.55 17.37 5.09
CA ILE A 20 -13.09 16.68 6.26
C ILE A 20 -12.11 16.75 7.44
N VAL A 21 -10.81 16.53 7.20
CA VAL A 21 -9.76 16.64 8.23
C VAL A 21 -9.65 18.08 8.75
N MET A 22 -9.67 19.06 7.85
CA MET A 22 -9.65 20.48 8.22
C MET A 22 -10.86 20.86 9.09
N LEU A 23 -12.07 20.48 8.67
CA LEU A 23 -13.30 20.72 9.43
C LEU A 23 -13.26 20.00 10.79
N SER A 24 -12.77 18.76 10.84
CA SER A 24 -12.60 18.01 12.09
C SER A 24 -11.66 18.74 13.06
N GLY A 25 -10.59 19.36 12.55
CA GLY A 25 -9.70 20.21 13.33
C GLY A 25 -10.36 21.50 13.83
N VAL A 26 -11.12 22.20 12.97
CA VAL A 26 -11.86 23.43 13.32
C VAL A 26 -12.87 23.17 14.43
N PHE A 27 -13.62 22.09 14.34
CA PHE A 27 -14.61 21.70 15.35
C PHE A 27 -13.99 20.96 16.55
N ARG A 28 -12.66 20.78 16.59
CA ARG A 28 -11.91 20.11 17.66
C ARG A 28 -12.40 18.69 17.95
N LEU A 29 -12.70 17.90 16.92
CA LEU A 29 -13.13 16.49 17.04
C LEU A 29 -11.99 15.53 17.43
N GLY A 30 -10.86 16.04 17.96
CA GLY A 30 -9.74 15.21 18.41
C GLY A 30 -10.15 14.16 19.45
N TRP A 31 -11.13 14.49 20.30
CA TRP A 31 -11.66 13.57 21.31
C TRP A 31 -12.26 12.27 20.71
N ILE A 32 -12.70 12.29 19.45
CA ILE A 32 -13.20 11.09 18.76
C ILE A 32 -12.05 10.15 18.43
N ALA A 33 -10.89 10.70 18.07
CA ALA A 33 -9.70 9.89 17.82
C ALA A 33 -9.23 9.16 19.09
N ASP A 34 -9.45 9.77 20.27
CA ASP A 34 -9.16 9.13 21.56
C ASP A 34 -10.07 7.94 21.88
N LEU A 35 -11.20 7.78 21.16
CA LEU A 35 -12.06 6.60 21.26
C LEU A 35 -11.49 5.38 20.52
N LEU A 36 -10.50 5.57 19.63
CA LEU A 36 -9.82 4.45 18.98
C LEU A 36 -8.82 3.82 19.96
N SER A 37 -9.06 2.55 20.26
CA SER A 37 -8.17 1.80 21.13
C SER A 37 -6.85 1.45 20.42
N VAL A 38 -5.76 1.39 21.18
CA VAL A 38 -4.43 0.97 20.69
C VAL A 38 -4.49 -0.35 19.89
N PRO A 39 -5.25 -1.39 20.30
CA PRO A 39 -5.39 -2.61 19.52
C PRO A 39 -5.98 -2.40 18.12
N VAL A 40 -6.97 -1.50 17.96
CA VAL A 40 -7.61 -1.23 16.65
C VAL A 40 -6.63 -0.55 15.71
N THR A 41 -5.92 0.48 16.19
CA THR A 41 -4.93 1.20 15.38
C THR A 41 -3.75 0.29 15.01
N THR A 42 -3.28 -0.52 15.96
CA THR A 42 -2.22 -1.50 15.71
C THR A 42 -2.65 -2.55 14.69
N GLY A 43 -3.87 -3.08 14.81
CA GLY A 43 -4.43 -4.04 13.87
C GLY A 43 -4.61 -3.46 12.46
N PHE A 44 -5.10 -2.22 12.36
CA PHE A 44 -5.24 -1.52 11.09
C PHE A 44 -3.89 -1.28 10.40
N LEU A 45 -2.89 -0.81 11.16
CA LEU A 45 -1.54 -0.58 10.63
C LEU A 45 -0.88 -1.88 10.17
N ALA A 46 -1.03 -2.97 10.94
CA ALA A 46 -0.57 -4.31 10.54
C ALA A 46 -1.27 -4.78 9.24
N GLY A 47 -2.58 -4.55 9.12
CA GLY A 47 -3.33 -4.83 7.90
C GLY A 47 -2.83 -4.05 6.68
N ILE A 48 -2.57 -2.75 6.83
CA ILE A 48 -1.97 -1.91 5.77
C ILE A 48 -0.57 -2.43 5.41
N ALA A 49 0.26 -2.79 6.38
CA ALA A 49 1.60 -3.31 6.12
C ALA A 49 1.55 -4.60 5.27
N VAL A 50 0.66 -5.54 5.61
CA VAL A 50 0.43 -6.75 4.81
C VAL A 50 -0.06 -6.40 3.40
N HIS A 51 -1.02 -5.48 3.28
CA HIS A 51 -1.52 -5.04 1.98
C HIS A 51 -0.41 -4.44 1.10
N ILE A 52 0.46 -3.59 1.67
CA ILE A 52 1.60 -3.01 0.96
C ILE A 52 2.53 -4.12 0.48
N ILE A 53 2.97 -5.04 1.34
CA ILE A 53 3.87 -6.14 0.97
C ILE A 53 3.28 -6.96 -0.19
N VAL A 54 2.00 -7.33 -0.08
CA VAL A 54 1.28 -8.11 -1.09
C VAL A 54 1.11 -7.34 -2.41
N SER A 55 0.91 -6.03 -2.36
CA SER A 55 0.79 -5.19 -3.56
C SER A 55 2.11 -5.06 -4.34
N GLN A 56 3.26 -5.14 -3.66
CA GLN A 56 4.58 -4.98 -4.26
C GLN A 56 5.21 -6.29 -4.73
N LEU A 57 4.80 -7.43 -4.16
CA LEU A 57 5.29 -8.77 -4.50
C LEU A 57 5.29 -9.08 -6.02
N PRO A 58 4.24 -8.77 -6.81
CA PRO A 58 4.25 -9.00 -8.26
C PRO A 58 5.36 -8.23 -8.97
N GLY A 59 5.61 -6.98 -8.58
CA GLY A 59 6.69 -6.17 -9.15
C GLY A 59 8.07 -6.76 -8.85
N LEU A 60 8.28 -7.25 -7.62
CA LEU A 60 9.53 -7.89 -7.22
C LEU A 60 9.76 -9.22 -7.94
N LEU A 61 8.73 -10.03 -8.10
CA LEU A 61 8.79 -11.32 -8.80
C LEU A 61 8.76 -11.17 -10.33
N GLY A 62 8.53 -9.97 -10.85
CA GLY A 62 8.38 -9.71 -12.29
C GLY A 62 7.14 -10.35 -12.90
N LEU A 63 6.10 -10.55 -12.10
CA LEU A 63 4.80 -11.05 -12.52
C LEU A 63 3.93 -9.91 -13.07
N PRO A 64 2.99 -10.20 -13.98
CA PRO A 64 2.04 -9.19 -14.44
C PRO A 64 1.26 -8.59 -13.25
N ALA A 65 1.03 -7.28 -13.31
CA ALA A 65 0.28 -6.57 -12.28
C ALA A 65 -1.22 -6.91 -12.42
N GLU A 66 -1.65 -7.94 -11.71
CA GLU A 66 -3.06 -8.31 -11.60
C GLU A 66 -3.80 -7.28 -10.73
N SER A 67 -5.09 -7.06 -11.01
CA SER A 67 -5.97 -6.18 -10.22
C SER A 67 -6.96 -7.04 -9.45
N GLY A 68 -7.02 -6.87 -8.12
CA GLY A 68 -7.88 -7.67 -7.26
C GLY A 68 -7.65 -7.37 -5.78
N GLU A 69 -8.52 -7.93 -4.93
CA GLU A 69 -8.38 -7.82 -3.47
C GLU A 69 -7.13 -8.56 -2.96
N THR A 70 -6.63 -8.15 -1.79
CA THR A 70 -5.39 -8.68 -1.20
C THR A 70 -5.35 -10.21 -1.14
N VAL A 71 -6.46 -10.84 -0.74
CA VAL A 71 -6.54 -12.31 -0.59
C VAL A 71 -6.48 -13.02 -1.93
N GLN A 72 -7.21 -12.51 -2.94
CA GLN A 72 -7.18 -13.04 -4.29
C GLN A 72 -5.77 -12.93 -4.89
N ARG A 73 -5.13 -11.76 -4.69
CA ARG A 73 -3.76 -11.51 -5.15
C ARG A 73 -2.75 -12.51 -4.56
N ILE A 74 -2.90 -12.90 -3.29
CA ILE A 74 -2.02 -13.93 -2.69
C ILE A 74 -2.15 -15.27 -3.42
N GLY A 75 -3.38 -15.69 -3.72
CA GLY A 75 -3.64 -16.93 -4.45
C GLY A 75 -3.05 -16.92 -5.86
N GLU A 76 -3.17 -15.78 -6.56
CA GLU A 76 -2.64 -15.58 -7.91
C GLU A 76 -1.11 -15.52 -7.94
N ILE A 77 -0.49 -14.86 -6.95
CA ILE A 77 0.96 -14.87 -6.80
C ILE A 77 1.44 -16.31 -6.60
N ALA A 78 0.79 -17.06 -5.71
CA ALA A 78 1.16 -18.45 -5.41
C ALA A 78 1.06 -19.37 -6.63
N SER A 79 0.00 -19.22 -7.44
CA SER A 79 -0.15 -20.01 -8.68
C SER A 79 0.86 -19.60 -9.75
N SER A 80 1.25 -18.32 -9.79
CA SER A 80 2.12 -17.74 -10.83
C SER A 80 3.61 -17.74 -10.47
N LEU A 81 4.01 -18.31 -9.33
CA LEU A 81 5.42 -18.38 -8.91
C LEU A 81 6.35 -19.00 -9.97
N HIS A 82 5.83 -19.89 -10.82
CA HIS A 82 6.59 -20.51 -11.90
C HIS A 82 6.93 -19.56 -13.06
N LEU A 83 6.25 -18.41 -13.16
CA LEU A 83 6.49 -17.36 -14.16
C LEU A 83 7.43 -16.25 -13.66
N THR A 84 8.05 -16.45 -12.49
CA THR A 84 8.94 -15.45 -11.87
C THR A 84 10.09 -15.10 -12.80
N ASN A 85 10.33 -13.80 -12.97
CA ASN A 85 11.45 -13.29 -13.75
C ASN A 85 12.71 -13.15 -12.87
N PRO A 86 13.80 -13.90 -13.13
CA PRO A 86 15.03 -13.84 -12.33
C PRO A 86 15.70 -12.46 -12.33
N TRP A 87 15.56 -11.69 -13.41
CA TRP A 87 16.16 -10.35 -13.52
C TRP A 87 15.44 -9.33 -12.63
N SER A 88 14.11 -9.37 -12.61
CA SER A 88 13.33 -8.50 -11.71
C SER A 88 13.61 -8.83 -10.25
N LEU A 89 13.70 -10.12 -9.93
CA LEU A 89 13.98 -10.58 -8.57
C LEU A 89 15.36 -10.13 -8.07
N THR A 90 16.39 -10.26 -8.91
CA THR A 90 17.76 -9.84 -8.54
C THR A 90 17.87 -8.33 -8.37
N LEU A 91 17.20 -7.53 -9.22
CA LEU A 91 17.12 -6.08 -9.03
C LEU A 91 16.39 -5.70 -7.75
N GLY A 92 15.24 -6.33 -7.48
CA GLY A 92 14.46 -6.10 -6.26
C GLY A 92 15.28 -6.40 -5.00
N LEU A 93 15.93 -7.57 -4.95
CA LEU A 93 16.80 -7.95 -3.84
C LEU A 93 18.03 -7.02 -3.72
N GLY A 94 18.60 -6.57 -4.84
CA GLY A 94 19.69 -5.60 -4.85
C GLY A 94 19.29 -4.26 -4.22
N VAL A 95 18.12 -3.73 -4.57
CA VAL A 95 17.58 -2.50 -3.96
C VAL A 95 17.33 -2.71 -2.47
N PHE A 96 16.72 -3.82 -2.06
CA PHE A 96 16.51 -4.15 -0.65
C PHE A 96 17.84 -4.20 0.12
N ALA A 97 18.87 -4.84 -0.44
CA ALA A 97 20.18 -4.92 0.18
C ALA A 97 20.83 -3.54 0.34
N ILE A 98 20.73 -2.66 -0.66
CA ILE A 98 21.25 -1.29 -0.59
C ILE A 98 20.53 -0.47 0.48
N VAL A 99 19.20 -0.55 0.53
CA VAL A 99 18.40 0.17 1.53
C VAL A 99 18.77 -0.29 2.94
N LEU A 100 18.83 -1.59 3.17
CA LEU A 100 19.24 -2.14 4.48
C LEU A 100 20.66 -1.74 4.84
N PHE A 101 21.59 -1.78 3.89
CA PHE A 101 22.96 -1.35 4.13
C PHE A 101 23.05 0.15 4.48
N SER A 102 22.25 1.00 3.83
CA SER A 102 22.17 2.43 4.14
C SER A 102 21.57 2.72 5.51
N GLU A 103 20.68 1.85 6.01
CA GLU A 103 20.08 2.01 7.33
C GLU A 103 21.02 1.53 8.45
N LEU A 104 22.00 0.69 8.11
CA LEU A 104 23.01 0.15 9.03
C LEU A 104 24.24 1.07 9.21
N ILE A 105 24.38 2.10 8.38
CA ILE A 105 25.45 3.11 8.43
C ILE A 105 24.98 4.35 9.20
#